data_AF-A0A367CED8-F1
#
_entry.id   AF-A0A367CED8-F1
#
_cell.length_a   1.000
_cell.length_b   1.000
_cell.length_c   1.000
_cell.angle_alpha   90.00
_cell.angle_beta   90.00
_cell.angle_gamma   90.00
#
_symmetry.space_group_name_H-M   'P 1'
#
loop_
_entity.id
_entity.type
_entity.pdbx_description
1 polymer ?
#
loop_
_entity_poly.entity_id
_entity_poly.type
_entity_poly.pdbx_seq_one_letter_code
_entity_poly.pdbx_strand_id
1 'polypeptide(L)' 'MGPIYADLIIKGLKTIDDVPERHKEEVQAILSQSNEG' A
#
# COMPACT_ATOMS: atom_id res chain seq x y z
N MET A 1 -1.25 9.65 -3.84
CA MET A 1 -2.36 8.98 -3.12
C MET A 1 -1.97 7.57 -2.67
N GLY A 2 -0.84 7.01 -3.11
CA GLY A 2 -0.34 5.72 -2.64
C GLY A 2 -0.12 5.59 -1.12
N PRO A 3 0.35 6.62 -0.38
CA PRO A 3 0.57 6.50 1.07
C PRO A 3 -0.70 6.16 1.86
N ILE A 4 -1.85 6.70 1.45
CA ILE A 4 -3.14 6.44 2.11
C ILE A 4 -3.53 4.96 1.94
N TYR A 5 -3.38 4.41 0.74
CA TYR A 5 -3.68 3.00 0.50
C TYR A 5 -2.72 2.08 1.24
N ALA A 6 -1.43 2.41 1.28
CA ALA A 6 -0.43 1.66 2.05
C ALA A 6 -0.79 1.64 3.55
N ASP A 7 -1.11 2.80 4.14
CA ASP A 7 -1.55 2.89 5.54
C ASP A 7 -2.81 2.06 5.82
N LEU A 8 -3.78 2.08 4.91
CA LEU A 8 -5.01 1.29 5.05
C LEU A 8 -4.73 -0.21 4.95
N ILE A 9 -3.78 -0.63 4.12
CA ILE A 9 -3.35 -2.03 3.99
C ILE A 9 -2.59 -2.48 5.24
N ILE A 10 -1.65 -1.66 5.74
CA ILE A 10 -0.89 -1.93 6.98
C ILE A 10 -1.86 -2.09 8.17
N LYS A 11 -2.93 -1.30 8.21
CA LYS A 11 -3.97 -1.37 9.25
C LYS A 11 -4.98 -2.51 9.04
N GLY A 12 -4.87 -3.29 7.96
CA GLY A 12 -5.82 -4.36 7.63
C GLY A 12 -7.21 -3.90 7.22
N LEU A 13 -7.37 -2.62 6.86
CA LEU A 13 -8.64 -2.02 6.43
C LEU A 13 -8.89 -2.16 4.92
N LYS A 14 -7.84 -2.42 4.14
CA LYS A 14 -7.86 -2.64 2.70
C LYS A 14 -6.84 -3.69 2.29
N THR A 15 -6.96 -4.16 1.05
CA THR A 15 -6.02 -5.07 0.40
C THR A 15 -5.37 -4.41 -0.81
N ILE A 16 -4.32 -5.04 -1.36
CA ILE A 16 -3.67 -4.55 -2.58
C ILE A 16 -4.61 -4.57 -3.79
N ASP A 17 -5.66 -5.41 -3.77
CA ASP A 17 -6.68 -5.49 -4.81
C ASP A 17 -7.60 -4.26 -4.82
N ASP A 18 -7.72 -3.56 -3.69
CA ASP A 18 -8.46 -2.30 -3.58
C ASP A 18 -7.70 -1.10 -4.18
N VAL A 19 -6.45 -1.31 -4.61
CA VAL A 19 -5.58 -0.25 -5.11
C VAL A 19 -5.67 -0.19 -6.64
N PRO A 20 -6.01 0.98 -7.23
CA PRO A 20 -5.97 1.16 -8.68
C PRO A 20 -4.59 0.85 -9.25
N GLU A 21 -4.53 0.20 -10.42
CA GLU A 21 -3.28 -0.26 -11.07
C GLU A 21 -2.16 0.79 -11.06
N ARG A 22 -2.50 2.03 -11.41
CA ARG A 22 -1.60 3.19 -11.46
C ARG A 22 -0.94 3.56 -10.12
N HIS A 23 -1.47 3.05 -9.01
CA HIS A 23 -0.95 3.27 -7.65
C HIS A 23 -0.43 1.98 -7.00
N LYS A 24 -0.59 0.81 -7.64
CA LYS A 24 -0.12 -0.46 -7.07
C LYS A 24 1.40 -0.46 -6.89
N GLU A 25 2.15 0.07 -7.87
CA GLU A 25 3.61 0.17 -7.77
C GLU A 25 4.05 1.09 -6.62
N GLU A 26 3.42 2.27 -6.49
CA GLU A 26 3.68 3.22 -5.40
C GLU A 26 3.37 2.57 -4.03
N VAL A 27 2.26 1.85 -3.91
CA VAL A 27 1.85 1.17 -2.69
C VAL A 27 2.78 -0.01 -2.37
N GLN A 28 3.15 -0.84 -3.34
CA GLN A 28 4.08 -1.95 -3.12
C GLN A 28 5.46 -1.46 -2.66
N ALA A 29 5.96 -0.36 -3.22
CA ALA A 29 7.22 0.23 -2.78
C ALA A 29 7.17 0.67 -1.31
N ILE A 30 6.06 1.30 -0.88
CA ILE A 30 5.86 1.74 0.52
C ILE A 30 5.71 0.55 1.47
N LEU A 31 4.96 -0.48 1.07
CA LEU A 31 4.78 -1.70 1.87
C LEU A 31 6.11 -2.45 2.02
N SER A 32 6.92 -2.52 0.96
CA SER A 32 8.25 -3.13 1.01
C SER A 32 9.18 -2.38 1.97
N GLN A 33 9.15 -1.04 1.97
CA GLN A 33 9.95 -0.22 2.90
C GLN A 33 9.45 -0.31 4.35
N SER A 34 8.14 -0.47 4.55
CA SER A 34 7.54 -0.54 5.90
C SER A 34 7.77 -1.88 6.60
N ASN A 35 8.04 -2.95 5.84
CA ASN A 35 8.24 -4.30 6.37
C ASN A 35 9.71 -4.64 6.69
N GLU A 36 10.63 -3.69 6.51
CA GLU A 36 12.07 -3.81 6.85
C GLU A 36 12.45 -3.11 8.18
N GLY A 37 11.48 -2.87 9.06
CA GLY A 37 11.67 -2.27 10.41
C GLY A 37 11.40 -3.24 11.54
#